data_AF-A0A835IL50-F1
#
_entry.id   AF-A0A835IL50-F1
#
_cell.length_a   1.000
_cell.length_b   1.000
_cell.length_c   1.000
_cell.angle_alpha   90.00
_cell.angle_beta   90.00
_cell.angle_gamma   90.00
#
_symmetry.space_group_name_H-M   'P 1'
#
loop_
_entity.id
_entity.type
_entity.pdbx_description
1 polymer ?
#
loop_
_entity_poly.entity_id
_entity_poly.type
_entity_poly.pdbx_seq_one_letter_code
_entity_poly.pdbx_strand_id
1 'polypeptide(L)'
;MIEKAEKLREDAVKRAAEPNIAALKMFLRFYLKTHQMDMAFRYFEAAILKAKGNYWKPSNESVSVFLKYFEEEKDADGADYLCKLLKNMNCLPGDVYSSLYRTYVAAGLTESQIHDRIKANGIKMSA
;
A
#
# COMPACT_ATOMS: atom_id res chain seq x y z
N MET A 1 -2.60 31.97 14.94
CA MET A 1 -2.63 31.91 13.46
C MET A 1 -2.80 30.50 12.93
N ILE A 2 -2.19 29.48 13.57
CA ILE A 2 -2.32 28.07 13.19
C ILE A 2 -3.79 27.57 13.23
N GLU A 3 -4.53 27.87 14.30
CA GLU A 3 -5.95 27.45 14.42
C GLU A 3 -6.86 27.96 13.29
N LYS A 4 -6.62 29.19 12.79
CA LYS A 4 -7.38 29.75 11.66
C LYS A 4 -7.06 29.01 10.35
N ALA A 5 -5.80 28.60 10.17
CA ALA A 5 -5.37 27.84 9.01
C ALA A 5 -5.90 26.39 9.05
N GLU A 6 -5.91 25.75 10.22
CA GLU A 6 -6.49 24.42 10.39
C GLU A 6 -7.99 24.41 10.17
N LYS A 7 -8.72 25.38 10.72
CA LYS A 7 -10.16 25.52 10.51
C LYS A 7 -10.51 25.76 9.04
N LEU A 8 -9.71 26.59 8.34
CA LEU A 8 -9.87 26.80 6.90
C LEU A 8 -9.62 25.50 6.11
N ARG A 9 -8.60 24.72 6.49
CA ARG A 9 -8.31 23.40 5.89
C ARG A 9 -9.48 22.45 6.10
N GLU A 10 -10.00 22.35 7.32
CA GLU A 10 -11.15 21.50 7.63
C GLU A 10 -12.40 21.90 6.87
N ASP A 11 -12.73 23.18 6.81
CA ASP A 11 -13.89 23.68 6.07
C ASP A 11 -13.73 23.48 4.55
N ALA A 12 -12.52 23.63 4.03
CA ALA A 12 -12.22 23.32 2.63
C ALA A 12 -12.38 21.81 2.34
N VAL A 13 -11.92 20.94 3.25
CA VAL A 13 -12.11 19.49 3.14
C VAL A 13 -13.58 19.10 3.22
N LYS A 14 -14.36 19.70 4.13
CA LYS A 14 -15.81 19.46 4.24
C LYS A 14 -16.61 19.89 3.01
N ARG A 15 -16.16 20.96 2.34
CA ARG A 15 -16.79 21.47 1.10
C ARG A 15 -16.25 20.79 -0.16
N ALA A 16 -15.13 20.08 -0.08
CA ALA A 16 -14.56 19.41 -1.22
C ALA A 16 -15.46 18.26 -1.65
N ALA A 17 -15.76 18.20 -2.95
CA ALA A 17 -16.37 17.02 -3.53
C ALA A 17 -15.48 15.80 -3.28
N GLU A 18 -16.09 14.66 -2.96
CA GLU A 18 -15.35 13.42 -2.75
C GLU A 18 -14.49 13.13 -4.00
N PRO A 19 -13.16 12.93 -3.85
CA PRO A 19 -12.29 12.75 -4.99
C PRO A 19 -12.75 11.56 -5.86
N ASN A 20 -12.85 11.80 -7.17
CA ASN A 20 -13.07 10.70 -8.11
C ASN A 20 -11.82 9.82 -8.22
N ILE A 21 -11.94 8.62 -8.80
CA ILE A 21 -10.82 7.67 -8.89
C ILE A 21 -9.60 8.25 -9.64
N ALA A 22 -9.81 9.14 -10.62
CA ALA A 22 -8.73 9.79 -11.34
C ALA A 22 -7.91 10.72 -10.42
N ALA A 23 -8.59 11.49 -9.57
CA ALA A 23 -7.96 12.34 -8.56
C ALA A 23 -7.21 11.50 -7.52
N LEU A 24 -7.81 10.42 -7.00
CA LEU A 24 -7.14 9.51 -6.05
C LEU A 24 -5.84 8.93 -6.63
N LYS A 25 -5.87 8.48 -7.90
CA LYS A 25 -4.68 7.99 -8.62
C LYS A 25 -3.62 9.07 -8.82
N MET A 26 -4.03 10.31 -9.03
CA MET A 26 -3.11 11.44 -9.17
C MET A 26 -2.40 11.73 -7.84
N PHE A 27 -3.15 11.77 -6.73
CA PHE A 27 -2.58 11.91 -5.39
C PHE A 27 -1.65 10.76 -5.04
N LEU A 28 -2.05 9.52 -5.30
CA LEU A 28 -1.18 8.34 -5.13
C LEU A 28 0.16 8.53 -5.83
N ARG A 29 0.16 8.85 -7.14
CA ARG A 29 1.40 9.07 -7.90
C ARG A 29 2.22 10.24 -7.34
N PHE A 30 1.58 11.32 -6.94
CA PHE A 30 2.26 12.47 -6.35
C PHE A 30 2.99 12.07 -5.06
N TYR A 31 2.28 11.43 -4.12
CA TYR A 31 2.86 11.07 -2.84
C TYR A 31 3.92 9.96 -2.94
N LEU A 32 3.78 9.03 -3.88
CA LEU A 32 4.85 8.07 -4.21
C LEU A 32 6.12 8.79 -4.69
N LYS A 33 5.99 9.76 -5.60
CA LYS A 33 7.13 10.54 -6.11
C LYS A 33 7.81 11.40 -5.04
N THR A 34 7.05 11.87 -4.05
CA THR A 34 7.58 12.67 -2.94
C THR A 34 7.93 11.84 -1.71
N HIS A 35 7.89 10.51 -1.80
CA HIS A 35 8.17 9.58 -0.68
C HIS A 35 7.34 9.82 0.59
N GLN A 36 6.10 10.33 0.45
CA GLN A 36 5.18 10.53 1.57
C GLN A 36 4.30 9.28 1.71
N MET A 37 4.86 8.22 2.27
CA MET A 37 4.31 6.86 2.14
C MET A 37 2.98 6.65 2.86
N ASP A 38 2.76 7.25 4.03
CA ASP A 38 1.47 7.20 4.72
C ASP A 38 0.34 7.78 3.86
N MET A 39 0.60 8.92 3.22
CA MET A 39 -0.36 9.56 2.32
C MET A 39 -0.53 8.73 1.06
N ALA A 40 0.56 8.24 0.47
CA ALA A 40 0.51 7.36 -0.69
C ALA A 40 -0.39 6.14 -0.42
N PHE A 41 -0.21 5.49 0.73
CA PHE A 41 -0.98 4.30 1.10
C PHE A 41 -2.46 4.60 1.34
N ARG A 42 -2.78 5.71 2.03
CA ARG A 42 -4.16 6.16 2.21
C ARG A 42 -4.89 6.38 0.87
N TYR A 43 -4.24 7.04 -0.09
CA TYR A 43 -4.83 7.26 -1.41
C TYR A 43 -4.89 5.99 -2.26
N PHE A 44 -3.97 5.06 -2.04
CA PHE A 44 -4.03 3.72 -2.61
C PHE A 44 -5.28 2.97 -2.14
N GLU A 45 -5.50 2.84 -0.83
CA GLU A 45 -6.69 2.20 -0.26
C GLU A 45 -7.99 2.86 -0.71
N ALA A 46 -8.04 4.19 -0.69
CA ALA A 46 -9.20 4.94 -1.16
C ALA A 46 -9.49 4.66 -2.65
N ALA A 47 -8.46 4.56 -3.49
CA ALA A 47 -8.62 4.22 -4.91
C ALA A 47 -9.13 2.78 -5.10
N ILE A 48 -8.67 1.82 -4.29
CA ILE A 48 -9.20 0.44 -4.29
C ILE A 48 -10.68 0.44 -3.94
N LEU A 49 -11.05 1.10 -2.82
CA LEU A 49 -12.43 1.14 -2.34
C LEU A 49 -13.35 1.83 -3.35
N LYS A 50 -12.89 2.92 -3.97
CA LYS A 50 -13.67 3.68 -4.97
C LYS A 50 -13.85 2.91 -6.28
N ALA A 51 -12.92 2.02 -6.63
CA ALA A 51 -12.98 1.25 -7.86
C ALA A 51 -14.21 0.34 -7.95
N LYS A 52 -14.81 -0.10 -6.82
CA LYS A 52 -16.11 -0.82 -6.72
C LYS A 52 -16.44 -1.75 -7.92
N GLY A 53 -15.49 -2.60 -8.34
CA GLY A 53 -15.69 -3.57 -9.43
C GLY A 53 -15.33 -3.10 -10.85
N ASN A 54 -15.05 -1.81 -11.07
CA ASN A 54 -14.32 -1.36 -12.25
C ASN A 54 -12.84 -1.68 -12.00
N TYR A 55 -12.30 -2.70 -12.67
CA TYR A 55 -10.95 -3.26 -12.53
C TYR A 55 -9.80 -2.23 -12.60
N TRP A 56 -9.66 -1.38 -11.59
CA TRP A 56 -8.45 -0.61 -11.40
C TRP A 56 -7.43 -1.50 -10.68
N LYS A 57 -6.25 -1.59 -11.28
CA LYS A 57 -5.08 -2.23 -10.69
C LYS A 57 -3.96 -1.20 -10.57
N PRO A 58 -3.19 -1.20 -9.47
CA PRO A 58 -1.96 -0.42 -9.41
C PRO A 58 -0.96 -0.89 -10.47
N SER A 59 -0.04 -0.01 -10.87
CA SER A 59 1.11 -0.42 -11.67
C SER A 59 2.08 -1.25 -10.82
N ASN A 60 2.81 -2.17 -11.44
CA ASN A 60 3.87 -2.92 -10.76
C ASN A 60 4.88 -1.98 -10.11
N GLU A 61 5.24 -0.87 -10.77
CA GLU A 61 6.11 0.18 -10.21
C GLU A 61 5.57 0.73 -8.88
N SER A 62 4.28 1.06 -8.80
CA SER A 62 3.68 1.57 -7.56
C SER A 62 3.75 0.53 -6.44
N VAL A 63 3.51 -0.74 -6.79
CA VAL A 63 3.60 -1.86 -5.84
C VAL A 63 5.04 -2.06 -5.36
N SER A 64 6.01 -2.04 -6.27
CA SER A 64 7.44 -2.19 -5.94
C SER A 64 7.93 -1.07 -5.01
N VAL A 65 7.46 0.17 -5.18
CA VAL A 65 7.80 1.28 -4.28
C VAL A 65 7.28 1.02 -2.86
N PHE A 66 6.05 0.54 -2.69
CA PHE A 66 5.53 0.18 -1.36
C PHE A 66 6.29 -1.01 -0.75
N LEU A 67 6.55 -2.06 -1.53
CA LEU A 67 7.29 -3.23 -1.04
C LEU A 67 8.69 -2.86 -0.56
N LYS A 68 9.39 -2.02 -1.33
CA LYS A 68 10.71 -1.50 -0.94
C LYS A 68 10.64 -0.66 0.34
N TYR A 69 9.64 0.21 0.46
CA TYR A 69 9.43 0.98 1.67
C TYR A 69 9.22 0.09 2.91
N PHE A 70 8.35 -0.92 2.82
CA PHE A 70 8.13 -1.82 3.96
C PHE A 70 9.36 -2.67 4.28
N GLU A 71 10.17 -3.05 3.28
CA GLU A 71 11.47 -3.68 3.50
C GLU A 71 12.43 -2.76 4.27
N GLU A 72 12.57 -1.50 3.85
CA GLU A 72 13.45 -0.50 4.48
C GLU A 72 13.02 -0.16 5.92
N GLU A 73 11.71 -0.01 6.15
CA GLU A 73 11.12 0.24 7.47
C GLU A 73 10.99 -1.02 8.33
N LYS A 74 11.33 -2.20 7.78
CA LYS A 74 11.20 -3.50 8.46
C LYS A 74 9.76 -3.79 8.91
N ASP A 75 8.79 -3.27 8.17
CA ASP A 75 7.38 -3.35 8.49
C ASP A 75 6.75 -4.58 7.83
N ALA A 76 6.87 -5.72 8.52
CA ALA A 76 6.28 -6.98 8.10
C ALA A 76 4.74 -6.93 8.01
N ASP A 77 4.10 -6.18 8.91
CA ASP A 77 2.64 -6.12 9.00
C ASP A 77 2.04 -5.26 7.87
N GLY A 78 2.69 -4.13 7.54
CA GLY A 78 2.35 -3.31 6.39
C GLY A 78 2.52 -4.06 5.07
N ALA A 79 3.61 -4.83 4.94
CA ALA A 79 3.84 -5.66 3.76
C ALA A 79 2.79 -6.78 3.61
N ASP A 80 2.41 -7.43 4.71
CA ASP A 80 1.32 -8.42 4.76
C ASP A 80 -0.02 -7.80 4.35
N TYR A 81 -0.31 -6.61 4.85
CA TYR A 81 -1.54 -5.92 4.54
C TYR A 81 -1.63 -5.55 3.06
N LEU A 82 -0.55 -5.02 2.48
CA LEU A 82 -0.46 -4.78 1.03
C LEU A 82 -0.67 -6.07 0.23
N CYS A 83 -0.03 -7.17 0.63
CA CYS A 83 -0.17 -8.47 -0.03
C CYS A 83 -1.63 -8.94 -0.07
N LYS A 84 -2.35 -8.80 1.05
CA LYS A 84 -3.79 -9.13 1.13
C LYS A 84 -4.63 -8.25 0.19
N LEU A 85 -4.38 -6.94 0.14
CA LEU A 85 -5.06 -6.03 -0.78
C LEU A 85 -4.84 -6.44 -2.25
N LEU A 86 -3.60 -6.73 -2.64
CA LEU A 86 -3.26 -7.12 -4.01
C LEU A 86 -3.86 -8.47 -4.42
N LYS A 87 -3.93 -9.43 -3.48
CA LYS A 87 -4.61 -10.72 -3.68
C LYS A 87 -6.10 -10.53 -3.94
N ASN A 88 -6.77 -9.73 -3.12
CA ASN A 88 -8.20 -9.46 -3.29
C ASN A 88 -8.54 -8.81 -4.64
N MET A 89 -7.58 -8.11 -5.24
CA MET A 89 -7.70 -7.50 -6.57
C MET A 89 -7.23 -8.40 -7.73
N ASN A 90 -6.79 -9.64 -7.45
CA ASN A 90 -6.15 -10.52 -8.43
C ASN A 90 -5.00 -9.81 -9.19
N CYS A 91 -4.17 -9.08 -8.47
CA CYS A 91 -3.08 -8.28 -9.04
C CYS A 91 -1.75 -8.47 -8.30
N LEU A 92 -1.53 -9.62 -7.66
CA LEU A 92 -0.29 -9.93 -6.97
C LEU A 92 0.85 -10.14 -7.97
N PRO A 93 1.91 -9.30 -7.98
CA PRO A 93 3.09 -9.55 -8.82
C PRO A 93 3.80 -10.85 -8.44
N GLY A 94 4.49 -11.46 -9.41
CA GLY A 94 5.20 -12.74 -9.20
C GLY A 94 6.39 -12.66 -8.25
N ASP A 95 6.97 -11.47 -8.07
CA ASP A 95 8.14 -11.18 -7.24
C ASP A 95 7.78 -10.71 -5.82
N VAL A 96 6.50 -10.69 -5.45
CA VAL A 96 6.05 -10.31 -4.10
C VAL A 96 6.62 -11.26 -3.05
N TYR A 97 6.77 -12.55 -3.35
CA TYR A 97 7.35 -13.52 -2.43
C TYR A 97 8.76 -13.10 -1.97
N SER A 98 9.64 -12.81 -2.93
CA SER A 98 11.02 -12.42 -2.65
C SER A 98 11.10 -11.10 -1.89
N SER A 99 10.16 -10.19 -2.12
CA SER A 99 10.09 -8.92 -1.39
C SER A 99 9.61 -9.13 0.05
N LEU A 100 8.53 -9.90 0.27
CA LEU A 100 8.04 -10.23 1.62
C LEU A 100 9.09 -10.99 2.44
N TYR A 101 9.76 -11.97 1.84
CA TYR A 101 10.83 -12.71 2.50
C TYR A 101 11.94 -11.75 2.97
N ARG A 102 12.40 -10.84 2.11
CA ARG A 102 13.39 -9.82 2.48
C ARG A 102 12.89 -8.91 3.60
N THR A 103 11.63 -8.45 3.54
CA THR A 103 11.02 -7.65 4.61
C THR A 103 11.01 -8.39 5.94
N TYR A 104 10.63 -9.67 5.96
CA TYR A 104 10.58 -10.45 7.20
C TYR A 104 11.97 -10.70 7.79
N VAL A 105 12.96 -11.00 6.94
CA VAL A 105 14.36 -11.14 7.36
C VAL A 105 14.86 -9.81 7.93
N ALA A 106 14.55 -8.68 7.27
CA ALA A 106 14.93 -7.35 7.75
C ALA A 106 14.27 -7.00 9.09
N ALA A 107 13.03 -7.46 9.31
CA ALA A 107 12.30 -7.37 10.57
C ALA A 107 12.76 -8.35 11.66
N GLY A 108 13.75 -9.21 11.36
CA GLY A 108 14.34 -10.12 12.33
C GLY A 108 13.46 -11.32 12.67
N LEU A 109 12.52 -11.70 11.79
CA LEU A 109 11.72 -12.89 11.99
C LEU A 109 12.59 -14.14 11.86
N THR A 110 12.30 -15.14 12.69
CA THR A 110 12.88 -16.48 12.57
C THR A 110 12.33 -17.21 11.35
N GLU A 111 13.07 -18.20 10.84
CA GLU A 111 12.64 -19.06 9.72
C GLU A 111 11.25 -19.69 9.95
N SER A 112 10.94 -20.10 11.19
CA SER A 112 9.60 -20.63 11.53
C SER A 112 8.51 -19.57 11.36
N GLN A 113 8.74 -18.35 11.84
CA GLN A 113 7.77 -17.25 11.72
C GLN A 113 7.58 -16.82 10.27
N ILE A 114 8.66 -16.79 9.49
CA ILE A 114 8.63 -16.50 8.05
C ILE A 114 7.76 -17.53 7.34
N HIS A 115 8.00 -18.82 7.59
CA HIS A 115 7.23 -19.90 7.00
C HIS A 115 5.73 -19.80 7.32
N ASP A 116 5.38 -19.52 8.57
CA ASP A 116 4.00 -19.35 9.01
C ASP A 116 3.31 -18.16 8.32
N ARG A 117 4.00 -17.02 8.20
CA ARG A 117 3.45 -15.83 7.51
C ARG A 117 3.29 -16.06 6.01
N ILE A 118 4.25 -16.69 5.33
CA ILE A 118 4.13 -17.03 3.90
C ILE A 118 2.92 -17.93 3.66
N LYS A 119 2.74 -18.95 4.52
CA LYS A 119 1.58 -19.84 4.47
C LYS A 119 0.27 -19.10 4.72
N ALA A 120 0.23 -18.20 5.71
CA ALA A 120 -0.95 -17.37 6.01
C ALA A 120 -1.32 -16.43 4.86
N ASN A 121 -0.32 -15.93 4.12
CA ASN A 121 -0.56 -15.19 2.89
C ASN A 121 -1.03 -16.07 1.74
N GLY A 122 -0.93 -17.40 1.82
CA GLY A 122 -1.29 -18.30 0.71
C GLY A 122 -0.39 -18.10 -0.51
N ILE A 123 0.89 -17.75 -0.30
CA ILE A 123 1.89 -17.72 -1.37
C ILE A 123 2.44 -19.14 -1.48
N LYS A 124 2.32 -19.75 -2.68
CA LYS A 124 2.96 -21.04 -2.94
C LYS A 124 4.45 -20.79 -3.10
N MET A 125 5.27 -21.49 -2.31
CA MET A 125 6.69 -21.59 -2.59
C MET A 125 6.83 -22.34 -3.92
N SER A 126 7.37 -21.69 -4.95
CA SER A 126 7.84 -22.41 -6.13
C SER A 126 9.01 -23.29 -5.68
N ALA A 127 8.83 -24.61 -5.82
CA ALA A 127 9.86 -25.61 -5.56
C ALA A 127 11.04 -25.44 -6.53
#